data_AF-A0A973W1K7-F1
#
_entry.id   AF-A0A973W1K7-F1
#
_cell.length_a   1.000
_cell.length_b   1.000
_cell.length_c   1.000
_cell.angle_alpha   90.00
_cell.angle_beta   90.00
_cell.angle_gamma   90.00
#
_symmetry.space_group_name_H-M   'P 1'
#
loop_
_entity.id
_entity.type
_entity.pdbx_description
1 polymer ?
#
loop_
_entity_poly.entity_id
_entity_poly.type
_entity_poly.pdbx_seq_one_letter_code
_entity_poly.pdbx_strand_id
1 'polypeptide(L)'
;MTSGKSDLAKSLDGVQGQLRPVLKDGGFRARDRTFNRTTSDGLTEVVKIQMGSFDPPGTTYVPGLRENLYGKFTINLGIFVPEVAEQNGGGAPKSFVQEYHCCIRTRLPVLGPEGRDVWWDIQAHESLAHDLRQRIERDAIPFFKKFETRDAILKQWLGVSKAPYASSPPRIVCAIILAGRGQKEDARILLAAQARETSIPGHAAHVRRLADKLGVADLAW
;
A
#
# COMPACT_ATOMS: atom_id res chain seq x y z
N MET A 1 -34.23 -7.53 10.70
CA MET A 1 -34.18 -6.39 9.77
C MET A 1 -32.84 -6.42 9.04
N THR A 2 -32.83 -6.75 7.76
CA THR A 2 -31.64 -6.60 6.92
C THR A 2 -31.41 -5.11 6.72
N SER A 3 -30.44 -4.54 7.42
CA SER A 3 -30.02 -3.14 7.24
C SER A 3 -29.67 -2.94 5.76
N GLY A 4 -30.47 -2.17 5.02
CA GLY A 4 -30.16 -1.78 3.65
C GLY A 4 -28.83 -1.01 3.59
N LYS A 5 -28.13 -1.09 2.45
CA LYS A 5 -26.95 -0.24 2.20
C LYS A 5 -27.33 1.24 2.31
N SER A 6 -26.50 2.04 2.97
CA SER A 6 -26.68 3.50 3.03
C SER A 6 -26.59 4.11 1.63
N ASP A 7 -27.19 5.29 1.43
CA ASP A 7 -27.13 5.97 0.13
C ASP A 7 -25.71 6.35 -0.27
N LEU A 8 -24.85 6.73 0.69
CA LEU A 8 -23.42 6.92 0.45
C LEU A 8 -22.74 5.65 -0.06
N ALA A 9 -23.09 4.48 0.48
CA ALA A 9 -22.54 3.23 -0.01
C ALA A 9 -23.00 2.93 -1.43
N LYS A 10 -24.26 3.21 -1.78
CA LYS A 10 -24.79 3.06 -3.15
C LYS A 10 -24.10 4.02 -4.13
N SER A 11 -23.90 5.28 -3.74
CA SER A 11 -23.18 6.26 -4.56
C SER A 11 -21.73 5.84 -4.82
N LEU A 12 -21.04 5.33 -3.79
CA LEU A 12 -19.67 4.82 -3.97
C LEU A 12 -19.63 3.54 -4.82
N ASP A 13 -20.65 2.67 -4.73
CA ASP A 13 -20.79 1.52 -5.63
C ASP A 13 -20.94 1.99 -7.10
N GLY A 14 -21.62 3.12 -7.33
CA GLY A 14 -21.70 3.78 -8.65
C GLY A 14 -20.34 4.25 -9.17
N VAL A 15 -19.55 4.94 -8.35
CA VAL A 15 -18.18 5.33 -8.69
C VAL A 15 -17.34 4.10 -9.00
N GLN A 16 -17.38 3.08 -8.14
CA GLN A 16 -16.67 1.82 -8.37
C GLN A 16 -17.08 1.15 -9.69
N GLY A 17 -18.38 1.17 -10.02
CA GLY A 17 -18.91 0.63 -11.27
C GLY A 17 -18.28 1.29 -12.49
N GLN A 18 -18.02 2.59 -12.44
CA GLN A 18 -17.36 3.34 -13.51
C GLN A 18 -15.85 3.10 -13.62
N LEU A 19 -15.17 2.78 -12.50
CA LEU A 19 -13.72 2.46 -12.51
C LEU A 19 -13.44 1.01 -12.85
N ARG A 20 -14.43 0.12 -12.72
CA ARG A 20 -14.27 -1.31 -12.93
C ARG A 20 -13.81 -1.69 -14.34
N PRO A 21 -14.29 -1.08 -15.45
CA PRO A 21 -13.82 -1.40 -16.79
C PRO A 21 -12.31 -1.17 -16.96
N VAL A 22 -11.80 0.03 -16.65
CA VAL A 22 -10.37 0.35 -16.80
C VAL A 22 -9.47 -0.55 -15.94
N LEU A 23 -9.91 -0.89 -14.73
CA LEU A 23 -9.17 -1.83 -13.87
C LEU A 23 -9.20 -3.26 -14.41
N LYS A 24 -10.34 -3.70 -14.96
CA LYS A 24 -10.48 -5.03 -15.57
C LYS A 24 -9.60 -5.16 -16.82
N ASP A 25 -9.59 -4.14 -17.66
CA ASP A 25 -8.74 -4.08 -18.86
C ASP A 25 -7.25 -4.11 -18.48
N GLY A 26 -6.90 -3.49 -17.34
CA GLY A 26 -5.58 -3.61 -16.72
C GLY A 26 -5.27 -4.98 -16.09
N GLY A 27 -6.19 -5.95 -16.11
CA GLY A 27 -6.01 -7.30 -15.57
C GLY A 27 -6.39 -7.48 -14.10
N PHE A 28 -7.00 -6.48 -13.46
CA PHE A 28 -7.40 -6.58 -12.07
C PHE A 28 -8.71 -7.36 -11.90
N ARG A 29 -8.77 -8.17 -10.83
CA ARG A 29 -9.96 -8.88 -10.35
C ARG A 29 -10.51 -8.19 -9.11
N ALA A 30 -11.82 -7.99 -9.06
CA ALA A 30 -12.48 -7.27 -7.98
C ALA A 30 -13.03 -8.22 -6.88
N ARG A 31 -12.94 -7.78 -5.63
CA ARG A 31 -13.68 -8.31 -4.48
C ARG A 31 -14.01 -7.15 -3.54
N ASP A 32 -15.31 -6.96 -3.29
CA ASP A 32 -15.83 -5.78 -2.59
C ASP A 32 -15.25 -4.49 -3.21
N ARG A 33 -14.64 -3.61 -2.42
CA ARG A 33 -14.02 -2.35 -2.88
C ARG A 33 -12.53 -2.47 -3.21
N THR A 34 -12.03 -3.69 -3.32
CA THR A 34 -10.60 -3.97 -3.53
C THR A 34 -10.42 -4.73 -4.84
N PHE A 35 -9.36 -4.38 -5.58
CA PHE A 35 -9.01 -4.94 -6.87
C PHE A 35 -7.57 -5.44 -6.79
N ASN A 36 -7.34 -6.69 -7.20
CA ASN A 36 -6.02 -7.31 -7.19
C ASN A 36 -5.58 -7.72 -8.58
N ARG A 37 -4.29 -7.56 -8.86
CA ARG A 37 -3.60 -8.13 -10.01
C ARG A 37 -2.32 -8.79 -9.55
N THR A 38 -2.09 -10.03 -9.94
CA THR A 38 -0.84 -10.73 -9.64
C THR A 38 0.14 -10.52 -10.80
N THR A 39 1.37 -10.09 -10.49
CA THR A 39 2.43 -9.90 -11.48
C THR A 39 3.05 -11.25 -11.85
N SER A 40 3.82 -11.30 -12.94
CA SER A 40 4.57 -12.50 -13.34
C SER A 40 5.62 -12.91 -12.29
N ASP A 41 6.11 -11.97 -11.47
CA ASP A 41 7.02 -12.22 -10.35
C ASP A 41 6.27 -12.65 -9.07
N GLY A 42 4.96 -12.91 -9.14
CA GLY A 42 4.17 -13.39 -8.00
C GLY A 42 3.87 -12.34 -6.94
N LEU A 43 4.10 -11.06 -7.23
CA LEU A 43 3.66 -9.95 -6.37
C LEU A 43 2.18 -9.68 -6.59
N THR A 44 1.50 -9.04 -5.63
CA THR A 44 0.11 -8.61 -5.82
C THR A 44 -0.02 -7.10 -5.74
N GLU A 45 -0.46 -6.49 -6.82
CA GLU A 45 -0.85 -5.09 -6.90
C GLU A 45 -2.29 -4.94 -6.44
N VAL A 46 -2.56 -3.92 -5.64
CA VAL A 46 -3.83 -3.70 -4.97
C VAL A 46 -4.32 -2.29 -5.23
N VAL A 47 -5.56 -2.15 -5.70
CA VAL A 47 -6.30 -0.88 -5.71
C VAL A 47 -7.47 -1.01 -4.75
N LYS A 48 -7.57 -0.12 -3.75
CA LYS A 48 -8.66 -0.12 -2.78
C LYS A 48 -9.37 1.21 -2.75
N ILE A 49 -10.66 1.19 -3.09
CA ILE A 49 -11.56 2.34 -2.92
C ILE A 49 -11.99 2.38 -1.46
N GLN A 50 -11.48 3.36 -0.71
CA GLN A 50 -11.73 3.50 0.72
C GLN A 50 -12.74 4.62 0.96
N MET A 51 -13.86 4.27 1.57
CA MET A 51 -14.80 5.25 2.14
C MET A 51 -14.21 5.82 3.43
N GLY A 52 -14.44 7.12 3.66
CA GLY A 52 -14.09 7.78 4.91
C GLY A 52 -14.87 7.20 6.07
N SER A 53 -14.24 7.17 7.25
CA SER A 53 -14.88 6.71 8.47
C SER A 53 -16.09 7.58 8.80
N PHE A 54 -17.15 6.96 9.29
CA PHE A 54 -18.26 7.69 9.90
C PHE A 54 -17.82 8.22 11.26
N ASP A 55 -17.78 9.54 11.42
CA ASP A 55 -17.61 10.18 12.72
C ASP A 55 -19.03 10.54 13.25
N PRO A 56 -19.50 9.93 14.35
CA PRO A 56 -20.86 10.13 14.86
C PRO A 56 -21.06 11.55 15.43
N PRO A 57 -22.31 12.03 15.54
CA PRO A 57 -22.61 13.31 16.17
C PRO A 57 -21.96 13.42 17.57
N GLY A 58 -21.21 14.50 17.80
CA GLY A 58 -20.48 14.73 19.05
C GLY A 58 -18.95 14.62 18.94
N THR A 59 -18.40 14.19 17.81
CA THR A 59 -16.95 14.28 17.55
C THR A 59 -16.53 15.70 17.22
N THR A 60 -15.60 16.24 18.00
CA THR A 60 -14.98 17.54 17.72
C THR A 60 -14.05 17.43 16.51
N TYR A 61 -14.42 18.13 15.44
CA TYR A 61 -13.57 18.34 14.27
C TYR A 61 -12.39 19.25 14.66
N VAL A 62 -11.18 18.86 14.25
CA VAL A 62 -9.98 19.67 14.44
C VAL A 62 -9.24 19.71 13.09
N PRO A 63 -9.26 20.81 12.33
CA PRO A 63 -8.53 20.93 11.08
C PRO A 63 -7.07 20.50 11.23
N GLY A 64 -6.57 19.67 10.33
CA GLY A 64 -5.20 19.17 10.34
C GLY A 64 -4.89 18.08 11.38
N LEU A 65 -5.79 17.78 12.33
CA LEU A 65 -5.59 16.74 13.35
C LEU A 65 -6.66 15.63 13.27
N ARG A 66 -7.91 16.01 13.03
CA ARG A 66 -9.06 15.13 12.85
C ARG A 66 -9.97 15.68 11.76
N GLU A 67 -9.69 15.31 10.52
CA GLU A 67 -10.49 15.72 9.37
C GLU A 67 -11.84 15.01 9.33
N ASN A 68 -12.91 15.72 8.95
CA ASN A 68 -14.21 15.12 8.73
C ASN A 68 -14.24 14.44 7.34
N LEU A 69 -14.14 13.12 7.34
CA LEU A 69 -14.14 12.29 6.13
C LEU A 69 -15.51 11.69 5.81
N TYR A 70 -16.54 12.05 6.57
CA TYR A 70 -17.89 11.57 6.30
C TYR A 70 -18.36 12.00 4.91
N GLY A 71 -18.94 11.06 4.15
CA GLY A 71 -19.37 11.31 2.78
C GLY A 71 -18.22 11.42 1.77
N LYS A 72 -16.97 11.17 2.17
CA LYS A 72 -15.81 11.22 1.29
C LYS A 72 -15.20 9.84 1.03
N PHE A 73 -14.37 9.74 -0.01
CA PHE A 73 -13.62 8.54 -0.33
C PHE A 73 -12.24 8.88 -0.92
N THR A 74 -11.37 7.88 -0.96
CA THR A 74 -10.06 7.95 -1.62
C THR A 74 -9.71 6.61 -2.27
N ILE A 75 -8.63 6.57 -3.04
CA ILE A 75 -8.13 5.37 -3.69
C ILE A 75 -6.72 5.10 -3.16
N ASN A 76 -6.57 3.99 -2.44
CA ASN A 76 -5.27 3.50 -1.99
C ASN A 76 -4.70 2.53 -3.04
N LEU A 77 -3.38 2.57 -3.19
CA LEU A 77 -2.60 1.69 -4.05
C LEU A 77 -1.60 0.94 -3.18
N GLY A 78 -1.42 -0.36 -3.43
CA GLY A 78 -0.53 -1.19 -2.64
C GLY A 78 0.18 -2.25 -3.46
N ILE A 79 1.37 -2.65 -3.01
CA ILE A 79 2.12 -3.78 -3.55
C ILE A 79 2.47 -4.72 -2.40
N PHE A 80 1.96 -5.93 -2.53
CA PHE A 80 2.15 -7.02 -1.60
C PHE A 80 3.27 -7.93 -2.10
N VAL A 81 4.27 -8.09 -1.24
CA VAL A 81 5.40 -8.98 -1.44
C VAL A 81 5.27 -10.13 -0.43
N PRO A 82 5.02 -11.38 -0.88
CA PRO A 82 4.67 -12.48 0.01
C PRO A 82 5.66 -12.70 1.16
N GLU A 83 6.96 -12.76 0.85
CA GLU A 83 8.01 -13.00 1.85
C GLU A 83 8.12 -11.85 2.87
N VAL A 84 7.78 -10.62 2.49
CA VAL A 84 7.78 -9.47 3.41
C VAL A 84 6.58 -9.54 4.35
N ALA A 85 5.42 -9.93 3.82
CA ALA A 85 4.22 -10.11 4.63
C ALA A 85 4.37 -11.23 5.66
N GLU A 86 5.03 -12.33 5.29
CA GLU A 86 5.33 -13.45 6.20
C GLU A 86 6.13 -12.98 7.41
N GLN A 87 7.18 -12.17 7.20
CA GLN A 87 8.03 -11.67 8.28
C GLN A 87 7.31 -10.65 9.19
N ASN A 88 6.33 -9.92 8.64
CA ASN A 88 5.52 -8.95 9.37
C ASN A 88 4.30 -9.57 10.09
N GLY A 89 4.22 -10.90 10.18
CA GLY A 89 3.12 -11.60 10.86
C GLY A 89 1.83 -11.67 10.05
N GLY A 90 1.89 -11.42 8.74
CA GLY A 90 0.75 -11.47 7.82
C GLY A 90 0.23 -12.88 7.51
N GLY A 91 0.97 -13.91 7.92
CA GLY A 91 0.66 -15.31 7.60
C GLY A 91 0.76 -15.61 6.09
N ALA A 92 0.30 -16.79 5.69
CA ALA A 92 0.24 -17.17 4.27
C ALA A 92 -0.62 -16.16 3.47
N PRO A 93 -0.28 -15.90 2.20
CA PRO A 93 -1.06 -14.98 1.37
C PRO A 93 -2.52 -15.44 1.32
N LYS A 94 -3.42 -14.58 1.79
CA LYS A 94 -4.87 -14.80 1.65
C LYS A 94 -5.20 -14.88 0.16
N SER A 95 -6.28 -15.60 -0.19
CA SER A 95 -6.79 -15.68 -1.56
C SER A 95 -7.14 -14.31 -2.17
N PHE A 96 -7.28 -13.28 -1.33
CA PHE A 96 -7.43 -11.90 -1.76
C PHE A 96 -6.69 -10.95 -0.80
N VAL A 97 -5.68 -10.25 -1.33
CA VAL A 97 -4.88 -9.27 -0.61
C VAL A 97 -5.70 -8.00 -0.36
N GLN A 98 -5.49 -7.39 0.81
CA GLN A 98 -6.01 -6.08 1.17
C GLN A 98 -4.86 -5.09 1.21
N GLU A 99 -5.13 -3.83 0.93
CA GLU A 99 -4.08 -2.81 0.83
C GLU A 99 -3.25 -2.67 2.12
N TYR A 100 -3.85 -2.86 3.31
CA TYR A 100 -3.12 -2.81 4.58
C TYR A 100 -2.16 -3.98 4.81
N HIS A 101 -2.20 -5.02 3.98
CA HIS A 101 -1.19 -6.08 3.97
C HIS A 101 0.06 -5.71 3.13
N CYS A 102 0.01 -4.63 2.35
CA CYS A 102 1.07 -4.27 1.41
C CYS A 102 2.26 -3.58 2.10
N CYS A 103 3.49 -3.88 1.66
CA CYS A 103 4.72 -3.24 2.16
C CYS A 103 5.04 -1.93 1.44
N ILE A 104 4.50 -1.75 0.22
CA ILE A 104 4.56 -0.52 -0.56
C ILE A 104 3.13 0.00 -0.67
N ARG A 105 2.86 1.23 -0.22
CA ARG A 105 1.51 1.79 -0.09
C ARG A 105 1.51 3.28 -0.39
N THR A 106 0.62 3.72 -1.26
CA THR A 106 0.37 5.14 -1.52
C THR A 106 -1.11 5.40 -1.74
N ARG A 107 -1.48 6.65 -1.95
CA ARG A 107 -2.80 7.04 -2.40
C ARG A 107 -2.70 7.72 -3.74
N LEU A 108 -3.68 7.46 -4.59
CA LEU A 108 -3.75 8.00 -5.94
C LEU A 108 -3.54 9.53 -6.00
N PRO A 109 -4.15 10.36 -5.13
CA PRO A 109 -3.91 11.80 -5.15
C PRO A 109 -2.47 12.23 -4.91
N VAL A 110 -1.70 11.43 -4.14
CA VAL A 110 -0.30 11.75 -3.83
C VAL A 110 0.58 11.59 -5.07
N LEU A 111 0.19 10.70 -5.99
CA LEU A 111 0.88 10.52 -7.27
C LEU A 111 0.47 11.57 -8.32
N GLY A 112 -0.68 12.20 -8.14
CA GLY A 112 -1.24 13.20 -9.04
C GLY A 112 -0.68 14.61 -8.82
N PRO A 113 -1.21 15.61 -9.56
CA PRO A 113 -0.79 17.01 -9.44
C PRO A 113 -0.99 17.60 -8.04
N GLU A 114 -1.86 17.00 -7.21
CA GLU A 114 -2.07 17.44 -5.83
C GLU A 114 -0.86 17.21 -4.94
N GLY A 115 -0.09 16.14 -5.19
CA GLY A 115 1.10 15.79 -4.40
C GLY A 115 0.83 15.59 -2.90
N ARG A 116 -0.43 15.41 -2.50
CA ARG A 116 -0.90 15.34 -1.10
C ARG A 116 -2.11 14.42 -0.96
N ASP A 117 -2.43 14.04 0.26
CA ASP A 117 -3.61 13.21 0.55
C ASP A 117 -4.90 13.99 0.29
N VAL A 118 -5.77 13.45 -0.57
CA VAL A 118 -7.05 14.04 -0.93
C VAL A 118 -8.15 12.99 -0.79
N TRP A 119 -9.27 13.46 -0.25
CA TRP A 119 -10.51 12.71 -0.13
C TRP A 119 -11.60 13.43 -0.92
N TRP A 120 -12.15 12.76 -1.93
CA TRP A 120 -13.19 13.30 -2.80
C TRP A 120 -14.57 13.07 -2.20
N ASP A 121 -15.49 13.98 -2.45
CA ASP A 121 -16.90 13.80 -2.08
C ASP A 121 -17.53 12.68 -2.92
N ILE A 122 -18.20 11.73 -2.26
CA ILE A 122 -18.84 10.58 -2.91
C ILE A 122 -19.98 11.03 -3.83
N GLN A 123 -20.65 12.12 -3.48
CA GLN A 123 -21.75 12.69 -4.25
C GLN A 123 -21.29 13.59 -5.40
N ALA A 124 -19.97 13.74 -5.62
CA ALA A 124 -19.45 14.50 -6.75
C ALA A 124 -19.87 13.87 -8.09
N HIS A 125 -20.07 14.74 -9.09
CA HIS A 125 -20.67 14.43 -10.38
C HIS A 125 -19.82 13.47 -11.26
N GLU A 126 -20.41 12.99 -12.37
CA GLU A 126 -19.80 12.07 -13.34
C GLU A 126 -18.41 12.48 -13.84
N SER A 127 -18.11 13.78 -13.85
CA SER A 127 -16.79 14.32 -14.20
C SER A 127 -15.67 13.79 -13.29
N LEU A 128 -15.94 13.53 -12.00
CA LEU A 128 -14.97 12.94 -11.09
C LEU A 128 -14.61 11.51 -11.49
N ALA A 129 -15.61 10.70 -11.85
CA ALA A 129 -15.34 9.32 -12.25
C ALA A 129 -14.54 9.25 -13.56
N HIS A 130 -14.77 10.19 -14.49
CA HIS A 130 -13.95 10.33 -15.70
C HIS A 130 -12.49 10.69 -15.36
N ASP A 131 -12.28 11.71 -14.52
CA ASP A 131 -10.94 12.10 -14.05
C ASP A 131 -10.22 10.95 -13.32
N LEU A 132 -10.92 10.23 -12.46
CA LEU A 132 -10.36 9.08 -11.74
C LEU A 132 -9.93 7.94 -12.68
N ARG A 133 -10.66 7.69 -13.79
CA ARG A 133 -10.21 6.73 -14.81
C ARG A 133 -8.89 7.16 -15.43
N GLN A 134 -8.78 8.42 -15.83
CA GLN A 134 -7.54 8.97 -16.40
C GLN A 134 -6.39 8.92 -15.40
N ARG A 135 -6.65 9.18 -14.12
CA ARG A 135 -5.65 9.08 -13.05
C ARG A 135 -5.17 7.65 -12.81
N ILE A 136 -6.05 6.66 -12.91
CA ILE A 136 -5.62 5.26 -12.82
C ILE A 136 -4.61 4.96 -13.93
N GLU A 137 -4.90 5.32 -15.17
CA GLU A 137 -4.01 5.08 -16.31
C GLU A 137 -2.71 5.90 -16.23
N ARG A 138 -2.82 7.18 -15.89
CA ARG A 138 -1.69 8.12 -15.87
C ARG A 138 -0.79 7.95 -14.65
N ASP A 139 -1.36 7.65 -13.48
CA ASP A 139 -0.64 7.70 -12.20
C ASP A 139 -0.50 6.31 -11.56
N ALA A 140 -1.59 5.54 -11.45
CA ALA A 140 -1.58 4.25 -10.77
C ALA A 140 -0.81 3.18 -11.56
N ILE A 141 -1.08 3.03 -12.85
CA ILE A 141 -0.42 2.02 -13.69
C ILE A 141 1.11 2.26 -13.75
N PRO A 142 1.61 3.48 -13.96
CA PRO A 142 3.06 3.74 -13.88
C PRO A 142 3.65 3.51 -12.50
N PHE A 143 2.90 3.79 -11.42
CA PHE A 143 3.34 3.44 -10.07
C PHE A 143 3.53 1.93 -9.92
N PHE A 144 2.57 1.12 -10.34
CA PHE A 144 2.68 -0.34 -10.29
C PHE A 144 3.86 -0.86 -11.11
N LYS A 145 4.04 -0.34 -12.33
CA LYS A 145 5.16 -0.70 -13.21
C LYS A 145 6.54 -0.44 -12.58
N LYS A 146 6.68 0.58 -11.74
CA LYS A 146 7.96 0.89 -11.05
C LYS A 146 8.39 -0.19 -10.06
N PHE A 147 7.47 -1.06 -9.64
CA PHE A 147 7.65 -2.02 -8.55
C PHE A 147 7.09 -3.41 -8.93
N GLU A 148 6.95 -3.68 -10.23
CA GLU A 148 6.30 -4.88 -10.78
C GLU A 148 7.03 -6.19 -10.45
N THR A 149 8.33 -6.09 -10.12
CA THR A 149 9.20 -7.21 -9.75
C THR A 149 10.06 -6.87 -8.55
N ARG A 150 10.58 -7.89 -7.86
CA ARG A 150 11.59 -7.77 -6.80
C ARG A 150 12.81 -6.97 -7.26
N ASP A 151 13.30 -7.20 -8.48
CA ASP A 151 14.41 -6.42 -9.05
C ASP A 151 14.05 -4.94 -9.23
N ALA A 152 12.83 -4.65 -9.68
CA ALA A 152 12.34 -3.28 -9.78
C ALA A 152 12.26 -2.62 -8.39
N ILE A 153 11.76 -3.33 -7.38
CA ILE A 153 11.72 -2.87 -5.99
C ILE A 153 13.14 -2.56 -5.48
N LEU A 154 14.08 -3.50 -5.62
CA LEU A 154 15.47 -3.31 -5.23
C LEU A 154 16.08 -2.10 -5.95
N LYS A 155 15.87 -1.98 -7.26
CA LYS A 155 16.37 -0.83 -8.04
C LYS A 155 15.81 0.51 -7.55
N GLN A 156 14.55 0.56 -7.15
CA GLN A 156 13.92 1.80 -6.65
C GLN A 156 14.40 2.16 -5.24
N TRP A 157 14.69 1.17 -4.39
CA TRP A 157 14.82 1.38 -2.95
C TRP A 157 16.19 1.08 -2.36
N LEU A 158 17.10 0.42 -3.09
CA LEU A 158 18.49 0.26 -2.65
C LEU A 158 19.14 1.65 -2.48
N GLY A 159 19.81 1.84 -1.34
CA GLY A 159 20.42 3.13 -0.98
C GLY A 159 19.45 4.20 -0.46
N VAL A 160 18.13 3.95 -0.50
CA VAL A 160 17.12 4.89 -0.01
C VAL A 160 16.82 4.62 1.47
N SER A 161 17.17 5.55 2.35
CA SER A 161 16.92 5.44 3.81
C SER A 161 15.45 5.69 4.18
N LYS A 162 14.79 6.58 3.44
CA LYS A 162 13.35 6.86 3.52
C LYS A 162 12.80 6.97 2.11
N ALA A 163 11.85 6.12 1.75
CA ALA A 163 11.17 6.23 0.48
C ALA A 163 9.79 6.82 0.71
N PRO A 164 9.29 7.67 -0.20
CA PRO A 164 7.86 7.95 -0.23
C PRO A 164 7.13 6.61 -0.40
N TYR A 165 5.97 6.47 0.24
CA TYR A 165 5.06 5.34 0.05
C TYR A 165 5.46 4.01 0.71
N ALA A 166 6.44 3.98 1.61
CA ALA A 166 6.84 2.75 2.28
C ALA A 166 6.08 2.57 3.61
N SER A 167 5.38 1.44 3.79
CA SER A 167 4.73 1.11 5.08
C SER A 167 5.67 0.40 6.05
N SER A 168 6.77 -0.13 5.53
CA SER A 168 7.94 -0.59 6.26
C SER A 168 9.16 0.17 5.76
N PRO A 169 10.24 0.35 6.55
CA PRO A 169 11.46 0.97 6.06
C PRO A 169 11.94 0.27 4.77
N PRO A 170 12.25 1.01 3.69
CA PRO A 170 12.66 0.42 2.42
C PRO A 170 13.80 -0.58 2.56
N ARG A 171 14.76 -0.29 3.43
CA ARG A 171 15.88 -1.18 3.75
C ARG A 171 15.45 -2.54 4.31
N ILE A 172 14.41 -2.60 5.14
CA ILE A 172 13.87 -3.86 5.67
C ILE A 172 13.24 -4.68 4.54
N VAL A 173 12.46 -4.03 3.68
CA VAL A 173 11.84 -4.69 2.52
C VAL A 173 12.91 -5.24 1.58
N CYS A 174 13.91 -4.44 1.21
CA CYS A 174 15.02 -4.87 0.38
C CYS A 174 15.81 -6.03 1.03
N ALA A 175 16.11 -5.95 2.33
CA ALA A 175 16.84 -7.01 3.03
C ALA A 175 16.09 -8.36 3.02
N ILE A 176 14.76 -8.35 3.23
CA ILE A 176 13.95 -9.58 3.16
C ILE A 176 14.01 -10.18 1.75
N ILE A 177 13.86 -9.36 0.71
CA ILE A 177 13.95 -9.82 -0.70
C ILE A 177 15.32 -10.41 -1.00
N LEU A 178 16.41 -9.74 -0.58
CA LEU A 178 17.79 -10.19 -0.79
C LEU A 178 18.07 -11.51 -0.06
N ALA A 179 17.64 -11.63 1.20
CA ALA A 179 17.80 -12.85 1.98
C ALA A 179 17.05 -14.03 1.35
N GLY A 180 15.80 -13.83 0.89
CA GLY A 180 15.03 -14.84 0.18
C GLY A 180 15.65 -15.30 -1.15
N ARG A 181 16.51 -14.47 -1.74
CA ARG A 181 17.30 -14.78 -2.95
C ARG A 181 18.70 -15.33 -2.66
N GLY A 182 19.02 -15.60 -1.39
CA GLY A 182 20.34 -16.09 -0.98
C GLY A 182 21.44 -15.02 -0.89
N GLN A 183 21.14 -13.75 -1.16
CA GLN A 183 22.07 -12.62 -1.04
C GLN A 183 22.15 -12.16 0.43
N LYS A 184 22.60 -13.08 1.29
CA LYS A 184 22.58 -12.93 2.74
C LYS A 184 23.45 -11.78 3.25
N GLU A 185 24.59 -11.56 2.62
CA GLU A 185 25.54 -10.52 3.02
C GLU A 185 24.99 -9.12 2.76
N ASP A 186 24.40 -8.88 1.58
CA ASP A 186 23.76 -7.60 1.27
C ASP A 186 22.56 -7.33 2.18
N ALA A 187 21.76 -8.36 2.45
CA ALA A 187 20.66 -8.27 3.41
C ALA A 187 21.15 -7.88 4.81
N ARG A 188 22.24 -8.50 5.27
CA ARG A 188 22.87 -8.22 6.57
C ARG A 188 23.34 -6.77 6.67
N ILE A 189 24.03 -6.25 5.65
CA ILE A 189 24.51 -4.86 5.59
C ILE A 189 23.34 -3.87 5.73
N LEU A 190 22.24 -4.11 5.00
CA LEU A 190 21.05 -3.24 5.07
C LEU A 190 20.38 -3.26 6.45
N LEU A 191 20.26 -4.44 7.07
CA LEU A 191 19.68 -4.56 8.41
C LEU A 191 20.58 -3.91 9.47
N ALA A 192 21.90 -4.10 9.39
CA ALA A 192 22.86 -3.46 10.30
C ALA A 192 22.77 -1.93 10.22
N ALA A 193 22.73 -1.36 9.01
CA ALA A 193 22.52 0.07 8.82
C ALA A 193 21.17 0.53 9.41
N GLN A 194 20.10 -0.22 9.17
CA GLN A 194 18.76 0.10 9.70
C GLN A 194 18.71 0.06 11.24
N ALA A 195 19.42 -0.87 11.87
CA ALA A 195 19.48 -0.99 13.32
C ALA A 195 20.29 0.15 13.97
N ARG A 196 21.35 0.64 13.30
CA ARG A 196 22.18 1.75 13.80
C ARG A 196 21.55 3.12 13.62
N GLU A 197 20.86 3.35 12.51
CA GLU A 197 20.32 4.68 12.16
C GLU A 197 18.91 4.97 12.71
N THR A 198 18.24 3.98 13.28
CA THR A 198 16.90 4.18 13.87
C THR A 198 16.99 4.91 15.21
N SER A 199 16.11 5.90 15.42
CA SER A 199 15.92 6.55 16.72
C SER A 199 14.74 5.97 17.50
N ILE A 200 14.00 5.02 16.93
CA ILE A 200 12.79 4.45 17.53
C ILE A 200 13.18 3.43 18.61
N PRO A 201 12.77 3.63 19.88
CA PRO A 201 13.04 2.68 20.95
C PRO A 201 12.56 1.27 20.59
N GLY A 202 13.41 0.27 20.82
CA GLY A 202 13.10 -1.14 20.54
C GLY A 202 13.19 -1.56 19.06
N HIS A 203 13.35 -0.62 18.12
CA HIS A 203 13.44 -0.97 16.68
C HIS A 203 14.71 -1.76 16.35
N ALA A 204 15.86 -1.39 16.92
CA ALA A 204 17.10 -2.16 16.74
C ALA A 204 16.94 -3.62 17.19
N ALA A 205 16.24 -3.87 18.30
CA ALA A 205 15.95 -5.23 18.78
C ALA A 205 14.99 -5.98 17.84
N HIS A 206 14.01 -5.29 17.25
CA HIS A 206 13.15 -5.85 16.21
C HIS A 206 13.96 -6.25 14.96
N VAL A 207 14.86 -5.38 14.50
CA VAL A 207 15.72 -5.65 13.33
C VAL A 207 16.64 -6.84 13.57
N ARG A 208 17.22 -6.97 14.76
CA ARG A 208 18.04 -8.16 15.12
C ARG A 208 17.22 -9.45 15.09
N ARG A 209 16.03 -9.46 15.69
CA ARG A 209 15.12 -10.63 15.61
C ARG A 209 14.74 -10.99 14.17
N LEU A 210 14.58 -9.99 13.30
CA LEU A 210 14.35 -10.22 11.88
C LEU A 210 15.58 -10.86 11.21
N ALA A 211 16.78 -10.37 11.50
CA ALA A 211 18.02 -10.94 10.97
C ALA A 211 18.22 -12.41 11.39
N ASP A 212 17.89 -12.74 12.64
CA ASP A 212 17.88 -14.13 13.13
C ASP A 212 16.93 -15.00 12.31
N LYS A 213 15.68 -14.54 12.11
CA LYS A 213 14.68 -15.26 11.30
C LYS A 213 15.10 -15.46 9.85
N LEU A 214 15.81 -14.50 9.27
CA LEU A 214 16.32 -14.56 7.91
C LEU A 214 17.63 -15.37 7.80
N GLY A 215 18.21 -15.81 8.92
CA GLY A 215 19.47 -16.55 8.94
C GLY A 215 20.66 -15.72 8.48
N VAL A 216 20.70 -14.44 8.87
CA VAL A 216 21.75 -13.45 8.52
C VAL A 216 22.35 -12.76 9.76
N ALA A 217 22.19 -13.35 10.95
CA ALA A 217 22.49 -12.72 12.23
C ALA A 217 23.98 -12.55 12.58
N ASP A 218 24.90 -13.20 11.86
CA ASP A 218 26.29 -13.34 12.29
C ASP A 218 27.26 -12.24 11.81
N LEU A 219 28.09 -11.84 12.79
CA LEU A 219 29.34 -11.04 12.79
C LEU A 219 29.21 -9.52 12.58
N ALA A 220 29.04 -8.83 13.74
CA ALA A 220 29.17 -7.38 14.03
C ALA A 220 27.98 -6.47 13.63
N TRP A 221 27.14 -6.17 14.63
CA TRP A 221 26.10 -5.13 14.61
C TRP A 221 26.66 -3.77 15.06
#